data_AF-A0A966MR97-F1
#
_entry.id   AF-A0A966MR97-F1
#
_cell.length_a   1.000
_cell.length_b   1.000
_cell.length_c   1.000
_cell.angle_alpha   90.00
_cell.angle_beta   90.00
_cell.angle_gamma   90.00
#
_symmetry.space_group_name_H-M   'P 1'
#
loop_
_entity.id
_entity.type
_entity.pdbx_description
1 polymer ?
#
loop_
_entity_poly.entity_id
_entity_poly.type
_entity_poly.pdbx_seq_one_letter_code
_entity_poly.pdbx_strand_id
1 'polypeptide(L)'
;MLYAGHSFGRPFAENLDEATRLAGIEGHQQRVVFRGGENGAPQAMWDDPDVRALIKEELDDGTVDVVVLICCSAEFRETASQDDQAVSDQAILEIVAYAVERNPETRFALAMPWVDFPGEYATAADHRAFIDAAYPLYQQLAENVSEASNGVDVFTFFHGAAVYEIRSRFEQGLIPELANLIGPRRSSVFTDEKGHAANMAKDAGTLIWLEAIYDIHPLDMPPIEGYGVDIRDIAATALTTSP
;
A
#
# COMPACT_ATOMS: atom_id res chain seq x y z
N MET A 1 -9.83 5.02 -10.32
CA MET A 1 -9.02 4.09 -9.51
C MET A 1 -9.92 3.09 -8.78
N LEU A 2 -9.50 1.83 -8.67
CA LEU A 2 -10.11 0.83 -7.78
C LEU A 2 -9.08 0.41 -6.73
N TYR A 3 -9.43 0.49 -5.45
CA TYR A 3 -8.71 -0.17 -4.37
C TYR A 3 -9.46 -1.43 -3.95
N ALA A 4 -8.79 -2.59 -3.99
CA ALA A 4 -9.29 -3.83 -3.43
C ALA A 4 -8.33 -4.31 -2.33
N GLY A 5 -8.81 -4.39 -1.09
CA GLY A 5 -7.92 -4.76 0.00
C GLY A 5 -8.47 -4.67 1.42
N HIS A 6 -7.54 -4.67 2.38
CA HIS A 6 -7.80 -4.60 3.81
C HIS A 6 -7.39 -3.29 4.50
N SER A 7 -7.43 -3.29 5.84
CA SER A 7 -7.35 -2.07 6.67
C SER A 7 -5.99 -1.37 6.65
N PHE A 8 -4.93 -2.03 6.17
CA PHE A 8 -3.60 -1.45 6.02
C PHE A 8 -3.44 -0.63 4.73
N GLY A 9 -4.42 -0.63 3.83
CA GLY A 9 -4.42 0.17 2.61
C GLY A 9 -5.62 1.10 2.49
N ARG A 10 -6.79 0.66 2.98
CA ARG A 10 -8.03 1.43 2.89
C ARG A 10 -7.90 2.90 3.31
N PRO A 11 -7.28 3.25 4.46
CA PRO A 11 -7.19 4.65 4.88
C PRO A 11 -6.39 5.54 3.92
N PHE A 12 -5.39 4.97 3.23
CA PHE A 12 -4.56 5.68 2.28
C PHE A 12 -5.31 5.90 0.96
N ALA A 13 -6.01 4.85 0.49
CA ALA A 13 -6.93 4.98 -0.63
C ALA A 13 -8.02 6.02 -0.34
N GLU A 14 -8.65 6.02 0.84
CA GLU A 14 -9.65 7.02 1.27
C GLU A 14 -9.08 8.45 1.31
N ASN A 15 -7.81 8.61 1.68
CA ASN A 15 -7.16 9.92 1.75
C ASN A 15 -6.73 10.48 0.37
N LEU A 16 -6.68 9.65 -0.68
CA LEU A 16 -6.25 10.12 -2.01
C LEU A 16 -7.20 11.15 -2.62
N ASP A 17 -8.51 11.09 -2.32
CA ASP A 17 -9.46 12.12 -2.75
C ASP A 17 -9.03 13.53 -2.32
N GLU A 18 -8.64 13.69 -1.06
CA GLU A 18 -8.14 14.96 -0.54
C GLU A 18 -6.73 15.27 -1.06
N ALA A 19 -5.83 14.28 -1.09
CA ALA A 19 -4.45 14.49 -1.53
C ALA A 19 -4.37 14.93 -3.00
N THR A 20 -5.17 14.32 -3.88
CA THR A 20 -5.24 14.69 -5.30
C THR A 20 -5.79 16.10 -5.50
N ARG A 21 -6.82 16.49 -4.74
CA ARG A 21 -7.33 17.87 -4.72
C ARG A 21 -6.26 18.88 -4.30
N LEU A 22 -5.49 18.57 -3.26
CA LEU A 22 -4.39 19.42 -2.81
C LEU A 22 -3.24 19.50 -3.83
N ALA A 23 -3.02 18.43 -4.59
CA ALA A 23 -2.05 18.36 -5.68
C ALA A 23 -2.51 19.10 -6.96
N GLY A 24 -3.76 19.59 -7.00
CA GLY A 24 -4.35 20.20 -8.20
C GLY A 24 -4.72 19.18 -9.29
N ILE A 25 -4.86 17.90 -8.93
CA ILE A 25 -5.33 16.84 -9.82
C ILE A 25 -6.86 16.87 -9.84
N GLU A 26 -7.42 17.15 -11.01
CA GLU A 26 -8.87 17.13 -11.22
C GLU A 26 -9.35 15.75 -11.67
N GLY A 27 -10.57 15.39 -11.28
CA GLY A 27 -11.24 14.19 -11.80
C GLY A 27 -10.82 12.86 -11.16
N HIS A 28 -10.09 12.87 -10.04
CA HIS A 28 -9.88 11.66 -9.25
C HIS A 28 -11.22 11.06 -8.84
N GLN A 29 -11.37 9.76 -9.10
CA GLN A 29 -12.48 8.95 -8.61
C GLN A 29 -11.93 7.63 -8.11
N GLN A 30 -12.44 7.19 -6.97
CA GLN A 30 -12.02 5.96 -6.33
C GLN A 30 -13.21 5.05 -6.03
N ARG A 31 -13.02 3.76 -6.30
CA ARG A 31 -13.87 2.64 -5.92
C ARG A 31 -13.14 1.85 -4.84
N VAL A 32 -13.85 1.33 -3.84
CA VAL A 32 -13.25 0.59 -2.72
C VAL A 32 -14.01 -0.72 -2.51
N VAL A 33 -13.33 -1.84 -2.73
CA VAL A 33 -13.80 -3.17 -2.31
C VAL A 33 -12.98 -3.59 -1.10
N PHE A 34 -13.62 -3.64 0.07
CA PHE A 34 -12.94 -3.84 1.34
C PHE A 34 -13.32 -5.14 2.05
N ARG A 35 -12.29 -5.86 2.53
CA ARG A 35 -12.45 -6.98 3.49
C ARG A 35 -11.42 -6.86 4.60
N GLY A 36 -11.83 -7.13 5.84
CA GLY A 36 -10.95 -7.01 7.01
C GLY A 36 -9.98 -8.18 7.14
N GLY A 37 -8.75 -7.87 7.58
CA GLY A 37 -7.68 -8.85 7.84
C GLY A 37 -7.23 -9.60 6.58
N GLU A 38 -6.81 -10.85 6.75
CA GLU A 38 -6.34 -11.72 5.66
C GLU A 38 -7.38 -11.89 4.53
N ASN A 39 -8.67 -11.70 4.82
CA ASN A 39 -9.73 -11.80 3.81
C ASN A 39 -9.69 -10.67 2.77
N GLY A 40 -8.90 -9.62 3.00
CA GLY A 40 -8.65 -8.56 2.03
C GLY A 40 -7.34 -8.74 1.26
N ALA A 41 -6.67 -9.89 1.35
CA ALA A 41 -5.60 -10.23 0.42
C ALA A 41 -6.20 -10.61 -0.95
N PRO A 42 -5.49 -10.38 -2.09
CA PRO A 42 -6.01 -10.59 -3.43
C PRO A 42 -6.57 -12.01 -3.63
N GLN A 43 -5.82 -13.02 -3.22
CA GLN A 43 -6.27 -14.42 -3.29
C GLN A 43 -7.55 -14.68 -2.50
N ALA A 44 -7.62 -14.24 -1.24
CA ALA A 44 -8.81 -14.47 -0.42
C ALA A 44 -10.05 -13.73 -0.98
N MET A 45 -9.86 -12.53 -1.53
CA MET A 45 -10.94 -11.77 -2.17
C MET A 45 -11.40 -12.41 -3.48
N TRP A 46 -10.48 -12.99 -4.26
CA TRP A 46 -10.82 -13.60 -5.54
C TRP A 46 -11.40 -15.01 -5.42
N ASP A 47 -11.01 -15.75 -4.36
CA ASP A 47 -11.57 -17.07 -4.04
C ASP A 47 -13.00 -16.97 -3.48
N ASP A 48 -13.34 -15.86 -2.80
CA ASP A 48 -14.70 -15.57 -2.35
C ASP A 48 -15.57 -15.14 -3.55
N PRO A 49 -16.57 -15.95 -3.95
CA PRO A 49 -17.35 -15.69 -5.17
C PRO A 49 -18.13 -14.38 -5.11
N ASP A 50 -18.59 -13.96 -3.92
CA ASP A 50 -19.35 -12.73 -3.76
C ASP A 50 -18.42 -11.51 -3.88
N VAL A 51 -17.24 -11.58 -3.28
CA VAL A 51 -16.25 -10.49 -3.38
C VAL A 51 -15.66 -10.41 -4.78
N ARG A 52 -15.37 -11.55 -5.41
CA ARG A 52 -14.96 -11.59 -6.81
C ARG A 52 -16.01 -10.96 -7.72
N ALA A 53 -17.30 -11.21 -7.48
CA ALA A 53 -18.37 -10.58 -8.24
C ALA A 53 -18.38 -9.05 -8.06
N LEU A 54 -18.16 -8.55 -6.84
CA LEU A 54 -18.05 -7.11 -6.57
C LEU A 54 -16.83 -6.49 -7.28
N ILE A 55 -15.65 -7.11 -7.23
CA ILE A 55 -14.46 -6.62 -7.96
C ILE A 55 -14.76 -6.54 -9.45
N LYS A 56 -15.44 -7.55 -10.00
CA LYS A 56 -15.82 -7.58 -11.42
C LYS A 56 -16.82 -6.48 -11.77
N GLU A 57 -17.83 -6.26 -10.94
CA GLU A 57 -18.80 -5.18 -11.10
C GLU A 57 -18.12 -3.81 -11.14
N GLU A 58 -17.16 -3.55 -10.24
CA GLU A 58 -16.37 -2.32 -10.21
C GLU A 58 -15.39 -2.18 -11.38
N LEU A 59 -15.18 -3.22 -12.20
CA LEU A 59 -14.32 -3.19 -13.40
C LEU A 59 -15.12 -3.21 -14.70
N ASP A 60 -16.40 -3.59 -14.67
CA ASP A 60 -17.20 -3.92 -15.85
C ASP A 60 -17.45 -2.75 -16.80
N ASP A 61 -17.43 -1.51 -16.30
CA ASP A 61 -17.62 -0.32 -17.13
C ASP A 61 -16.35 0.14 -17.85
N GLY A 62 -15.19 -0.46 -17.55
CA GLY A 62 -13.92 -0.16 -18.20
C GLY A 62 -13.36 1.24 -17.89
N THR A 63 -13.85 1.92 -16.84
CA THR A 63 -13.39 3.28 -16.51
C THR A 63 -12.34 3.32 -15.38
N VAL A 64 -11.77 2.17 -15.02
CA VAL A 64 -10.72 2.08 -14.00
C VAL A 64 -9.35 2.21 -14.68
N ASP A 65 -8.65 3.30 -14.42
CA ASP A 65 -7.29 3.51 -14.95
C ASP A 65 -6.22 2.77 -14.15
N VAL A 66 -6.41 2.65 -12.84
CA VAL A 66 -5.47 2.01 -11.91
C VAL A 66 -6.22 1.13 -10.92
N VAL A 67 -5.82 -0.14 -10.84
CA VAL A 67 -6.24 -1.09 -9.80
C VAL A 67 -5.13 -1.20 -8.78
N VAL A 68 -5.45 -1.01 -7.50
CA VAL A 68 -4.51 -1.18 -6.39
C VAL A 68 -4.90 -2.36 -5.53
N LEU A 69 -3.98 -3.30 -5.41
CA LEU A 69 -4.11 -4.53 -4.65
C LEU A 69 -3.11 -4.48 -3.49
N ILE A 70 -3.58 -4.72 -2.27
CA ILE A 70 -2.69 -4.72 -1.10
C ILE A 70 -2.16 -6.12 -0.80
N CYS A 71 -0.88 -6.24 -0.49
CA CYS A 71 -0.26 -7.48 -0.06
C CYS A 71 -0.89 -7.99 1.27
N CYS A 72 -0.99 -9.29 1.56
CA CYS A 72 -0.37 -10.40 0.81
C CYS A 72 -1.26 -11.64 0.72
N SER A 73 -1.36 -12.22 -0.49
CA SER A 73 -1.95 -13.54 -0.71
C SER A 73 -1.16 -14.65 -0.01
N ALA A 74 -1.80 -15.80 0.21
CA ALA A 74 -1.12 -16.97 0.78
C ALA A 74 -0.15 -17.60 -0.22
N GLU A 75 -0.51 -17.66 -1.50
CA GLU A 75 0.34 -18.19 -2.58
C GLU A 75 1.67 -17.42 -2.70
N PHE A 76 1.63 -16.09 -2.70
CA PHE A 76 2.85 -15.28 -2.70
C PHE A 76 3.74 -15.61 -1.49
N ARG A 77 3.16 -15.70 -0.28
CA ARG A 77 3.93 -16.03 0.92
C ARG A 77 4.57 -17.42 0.85
N GLU A 78 3.87 -18.38 0.24
CA GLU A 78 4.38 -19.73 0.04
C GLU A 78 5.54 -19.74 -0.96
N THR A 79 5.33 -19.18 -2.16
CA THR A 79 6.33 -19.20 -3.24
C THR A 79 7.54 -18.31 -2.95
N ALA A 80 7.35 -17.17 -2.31
CA ALA A 80 8.44 -16.29 -1.86
C ALA A 80 9.35 -16.94 -0.80
N SER A 81 8.93 -18.05 -0.19
CA SER A 81 9.75 -18.79 0.77
C SER A 81 10.53 -19.97 0.17
N GLN A 82 10.38 -20.22 -1.13
CA GLN A 82 11.01 -21.34 -1.85
C GLN A 82 12.10 -20.83 -2.79
N ASP A 83 13.33 -21.34 -2.65
CA ASP A 83 14.47 -20.93 -3.49
C ASP A 83 14.38 -21.45 -4.94
N ASP A 84 13.56 -22.46 -5.21
CA ASP A 84 13.48 -23.16 -6.50
C ASP A 84 12.19 -22.90 -7.29
N GLN A 85 11.33 -21.99 -6.81
CA GLN A 85 10.08 -21.61 -7.47
C GLN A 85 10.06 -20.13 -7.80
N ALA A 86 9.48 -19.80 -8.96
CA ALA A 86 9.18 -18.41 -9.28
C ALA A 86 8.06 -17.92 -8.34
N VAL A 87 8.21 -16.69 -7.84
CA VAL A 87 7.15 -16.02 -7.07
C VAL A 87 5.89 -15.86 -7.92
N SER A 88 4.74 -16.21 -7.35
CA SER A 88 3.45 -16.18 -8.06
C SER A 88 2.28 -15.78 -7.18
N ASP A 89 1.22 -15.30 -7.84
CA ASP A 89 -0.09 -15.04 -7.27
C ASP A 89 -1.14 -15.15 -8.38
N GLN A 90 -1.82 -16.29 -8.44
CA GLN A 90 -2.80 -16.60 -9.47
C GLN A 90 -4.00 -15.65 -9.44
N ALA A 91 -4.40 -15.19 -8.26
CA ALA A 91 -5.51 -14.25 -8.15
C ALA A 91 -5.17 -12.88 -8.73
N ILE A 92 -3.95 -12.40 -8.53
CA ILE A 92 -3.49 -11.17 -9.19
C ILE A 92 -3.49 -11.33 -10.71
N LEU A 93 -2.98 -12.45 -11.25
CA LEU A 93 -3.03 -12.73 -12.69
C LEU A 93 -4.45 -12.70 -13.25
N GLU A 94 -5.41 -13.31 -12.55
CA GLU A 94 -6.81 -13.35 -12.99
C GLU A 94 -7.52 -12.01 -12.87
N ILE A 95 -7.22 -11.21 -11.83
CA ILE A 95 -7.70 -9.84 -11.71
C ILE A 95 -7.17 -8.98 -12.87
N VAL A 96 -5.88 -9.09 -13.18
CA VAL A 96 -5.23 -8.37 -14.28
C VAL A 96 -5.88 -8.73 -15.61
N ALA A 97 -6.00 -10.03 -15.91
CA ALA A 97 -6.62 -10.50 -17.13
C ALA A 97 -8.06 -9.96 -17.28
N TYR A 98 -8.85 -10.01 -16.20
CA TYR A 98 -10.23 -9.54 -16.22
C TYR A 98 -10.34 -8.03 -16.47
N ALA A 99 -9.54 -7.22 -15.78
CA ALA A 99 -9.54 -5.77 -15.94
C ALA A 99 -9.07 -5.34 -17.34
N VAL A 100 -8.02 -5.97 -17.87
CA VAL A 100 -7.46 -5.69 -19.21
C VAL A 100 -8.45 -6.02 -20.33
N GLU A 101 -9.29 -7.05 -20.17
CA GLU A 101 -10.37 -7.35 -21.11
C GLU A 101 -11.41 -6.22 -21.22
N ARG A 102 -11.58 -5.39 -20.16
CA ARG A 102 -12.50 -4.24 -20.15
C ARG A 102 -11.82 -2.95 -20.57
N ASN A 103 -10.61 -2.73 -20.06
CA ASN A 103 -9.81 -1.55 -20.35
C ASN A 103 -8.34 -1.97 -20.50
N PRO A 104 -7.81 -2.05 -21.74
CA PRO A 104 -6.43 -2.49 -21.99
C PRO A 104 -5.37 -1.51 -21.47
N GLU A 105 -5.76 -0.27 -21.14
CA GLU A 105 -4.86 0.75 -20.58
C GLU A 105 -4.80 0.71 -19.04
N THR A 106 -5.53 -0.23 -18.40
CA THR A 106 -5.51 -0.36 -16.93
C THR A 106 -4.10 -0.72 -16.45
N ARG A 107 -3.62 0.04 -15.47
CA ARG A 107 -2.36 -0.19 -14.77
C ARG A 107 -2.63 -0.82 -13.41
N PHE A 108 -1.66 -1.54 -12.85
CA PHE A 108 -1.82 -2.27 -11.60
C PHE A 108 -0.74 -1.89 -10.61
N ALA A 109 -1.16 -1.47 -9.42
CA ALA A 109 -0.26 -1.13 -8.34
C ALA A 109 -0.38 -2.18 -7.23
N LEU A 110 0.74 -2.81 -6.90
CA LEU A 110 0.87 -3.77 -5.81
C LEU A 110 1.42 -3.04 -4.58
N ALA A 111 0.55 -2.80 -3.59
CA ALA A 111 0.86 -2.01 -2.40
C ALA A 111 1.43 -2.88 -1.28
N MET A 112 2.66 -2.60 -0.84
CA MET A 112 3.29 -3.30 0.28
C MET A 112 3.06 -2.55 1.61
N PRO A 113 2.35 -3.15 2.59
CA PRO A 113 2.20 -2.59 3.93
C PRO A 113 3.38 -2.97 4.84
N TRP A 114 3.23 -2.74 6.15
CA TRP A 114 4.17 -3.16 7.19
C TRP A 114 3.68 -4.44 7.89
N VAL A 115 4.56 -5.07 8.69
CA VAL A 115 4.21 -6.28 9.47
C VAL A 115 3.27 -5.93 10.63
N ASP A 116 2.33 -6.83 10.93
CA ASP A 116 1.48 -6.77 12.11
C ASP A 116 2.27 -6.73 13.43
N PHE A 117 1.56 -6.44 14.52
CA PHE A 117 2.06 -6.56 15.89
C PHE A 117 3.36 -5.79 16.13
N PRO A 118 3.40 -4.47 15.85
CA PRO A 118 4.61 -3.65 15.97
C PRO A 118 5.25 -3.69 17.37
N GLY A 119 4.46 -3.95 18.41
CA GLY A 119 4.92 -4.07 19.80
C GLY A 119 5.76 -5.31 20.09
N GLU A 120 5.78 -6.30 19.19
CA GLU A 120 6.62 -7.51 19.33
C GLU A 120 8.07 -7.27 18.89
N TYR A 121 8.36 -6.13 18.26
CA TYR A 121 9.68 -5.77 17.75
C TYR A 121 10.33 -4.72 18.63
N ALA A 122 11.62 -4.91 18.97
CA ALA A 122 12.34 -4.00 19.85
C ALA A 122 12.62 -2.64 19.19
N THR A 123 12.92 -2.63 17.89
CA THR A 123 13.28 -1.41 17.14
C THR A 123 12.55 -1.34 15.80
N ALA A 124 12.54 -0.15 15.18
CA ALA A 124 12.04 0.05 13.83
C ALA A 124 12.77 -0.83 12.81
N ALA A 125 14.09 -1.01 12.97
CA ALA A 125 14.90 -1.84 12.10
C ALA A 125 14.51 -3.33 12.20
N ASP A 126 14.29 -3.84 13.42
CA ASP A 126 13.85 -5.23 13.62
C ASP A 126 12.45 -5.47 13.01
N HIS A 127 11.55 -4.49 13.16
CA HIS A 127 10.20 -4.54 12.62
C HIS A 127 10.18 -4.49 11.09
N ARG A 128 11.16 -3.82 10.49
CA ARG A 128 11.29 -3.62 9.05
C ARG A 128 11.93 -4.80 8.34
N ALA A 129 12.88 -5.47 8.99
CA ALA A 129 13.78 -6.45 8.36
C ALA A 129 13.06 -7.53 7.53
N PHE A 130 11.91 -8.04 8.00
CA PHE A 130 11.16 -9.04 7.26
C PHE A 130 10.61 -8.50 5.93
N ILE A 131 10.02 -7.30 5.94
CA ILE A 131 9.47 -6.71 4.71
C ILE A 131 10.60 -6.27 3.77
N ASP A 132 11.72 -5.80 4.30
CA ASP A 132 12.87 -5.46 3.45
C ASP A 132 13.41 -6.68 2.67
N ALA A 133 13.36 -7.87 3.27
CA ALA A 133 13.69 -9.10 2.58
C ALA A 133 12.60 -9.55 1.59
N ALA A 134 11.32 -9.29 1.89
CA ALA A 134 10.18 -9.70 1.06
C ALA A 134 9.89 -8.75 -0.11
N TYR A 135 10.23 -7.46 -0.01
CA TYR A 135 9.85 -6.46 -1.01
C TYR A 135 10.48 -6.70 -2.38
N PRO A 136 11.77 -7.08 -2.52
CA PRO A 136 12.35 -7.47 -3.81
C PRO A 136 11.63 -8.66 -4.47
N LEU A 137 11.13 -9.60 -3.67
CA LEU A 137 10.32 -10.72 -4.17
C LEU A 137 8.93 -10.26 -4.63
N TYR A 138 8.37 -9.23 -3.99
CA TYR A 138 7.12 -8.61 -4.42
C TYR A 138 7.29 -7.78 -5.70
N GLN A 139 8.44 -7.13 -5.88
CA GLN A 139 8.83 -6.51 -7.16
C GLN A 139 8.93 -7.56 -8.27
N GLN A 140 9.60 -8.69 -8.00
CA GLN A 140 9.68 -9.80 -8.95
C GLN A 140 8.29 -10.40 -9.27
N LEU A 141 7.36 -10.43 -8.30
CA LEU A 141 5.98 -10.82 -8.58
C LEU A 141 5.32 -9.88 -9.59
N ALA A 142 5.47 -8.55 -9.45
CA ALA A 142 4.94 -7.59 -10.41
C ALA A 142 5.52 -7.79 -11.81
N GLU A 143 6.84 -8.02 -11.92
CA GLU A 143 7.51 -8.35 -13.18
C GLU A 143 6.94 -9.63 -13.82
N ASN A 144 6.80 -10.70 -13.04
CA ASN A 144 6.23 -11.97 -13.50
C ASN A 144 4.78 -11.82 -13.99
N VAL A 145 3.96 -11.05 -13.28
CA VAL A 145 2.56 -10.76 -13.66
C VAL A 145 2.52 -9.94 -14.95
N SER A 146 3.39 -8.93 -15.08
CA SER A 146 3.51 -8.13 -16.29
C SER A 146 3.89 -9.00 -17.50
N GLU A 147 4.91 -9.85 -17.38
CA GLU A 147 5.35 -10.75 -18.44
C GLU A 147 4.24 -11.72 -18.86
N ALA A 148 3.60 -12.37 -17.89
CA ALA A 148 2.50 -13.31 -18.13
C ALA A 148 1.26 -12.64 -18.76
N SER A 149 1.12 -11.32 -18.58
CA SER A 149 -0.01 -10.53 -19.08
C SER A 149 0.33 -9.75 -20.36
N ASN A 150 1.33 -10.18 -21.15
CA ASN A 150 1.77 -9.53 -22.39
C ASN A 150 2.29 -8.09 -22.19
N GLY A 151 2.95 -7.81 -21.07
CA GLY A 151 3.59 -6.52 -20.80
C GLY A 151 2.66 -5.42 -20.27
N VAL A 152 1.55 -5.81 -19.64
CA VAL A 152 0.69 -4.88 -18.89
C VAL A 152 1.51 -4.18 -17.80
N ASP A 153 1.24 -2.89 -17.56
CA ASP A 153 1.94 -2.11 -16.53
C ASP A 153 1.52 -2.57 -15.13
N VAL A 154 2.42 -3.30 -14.46
CA VAL A 154 2.28 -3.75 -13.08
C VAL A 154 3.48 -3.24 -12.32
N PHE A 155 3.24 -2.39 -11.32
CA PHE A 155 4.29 -1.79 -10.51
C PHE A 155 4.03 -2.03 -9.03
N THR A 156 5.08 -1.95 -8.22
CA THR A 156 4.98 -2.03 -6.76
C THR A 156 5.22 -0.67 -6.13
N PHE A 157 4.71 -0.47 -4.93
CA PHE A 157 5.14 0.64 -4.08
C PHE A 157 5.04 0.24 -2.60
N PHE A 158 5.89 0.84 -1.77
CA PHE A 158 6.06 0.47 -0.37
C PHE A 158 5.61 1.57 0.59
N HIS A 159 4.29 1.76 0.73
CA HIS A 159 3.78 2.78 1.66
C HIS A 159 4.08 2.44 3.13
N GLY A 160 4.34 1.17 3.45
CA GLY A 160 4.84 0.78 4.76
C GLY A 160 6.19 1.41 5.15
N ALA A 161 7.00 1.84 4.18
CA ALA A 161 8.26 2.55 4.47
C ALA A 161 8.04 3.82 5.31
N ALA A 162 6.95 4.56 5.08
CA ALA A 162 6.61 5.75 5.88
C ALA A 162 6.39 5.40 7.36
N VAL A 163 5.79 4.24 7.64
CA VAL A 163 5.56 3.77 9.02
C VAL A 163 6.88 3.49 9.73
N TYR A 164 7.81 2.83 9.04
CA TYR A 164 9.12 2.52 9.61
C TYR A 164 9.97 3.77 9.82
N GLU A 165 9.91 4.74 8.91
CA GLU A 165 10.58 6.03 9.07
C GLU A 165 10.01 6.81 10.27
N ILE A 166 8.69 6.88 10.41
CA ILE A 166 8.04 7.53 11.56
C ILE A 166 8.42 6.82 12.87
N ARG A 167 8.39 5.49 12.89
CA ARG A 167 8.77 4.70 14.05
C ARG A 167 10.22 4.97 14.45
N SER A 168 11.14 4.97 13.48
CA SER A 168 12.56 5.25 13.70
C SER A 168 12.77 6.65 14.29
N ARG A 169 12.10 7.67 13.76
CA ARG A 169 12.16 9.04 14.30
C ARG A 169 11.52 9.17 15.69
N PHE A 170 10.43 8.45 15.94
CA PHE A 170 9.80 8.36 17.26
C PHE A 170 10.75 7.75 18.29
N GLU A 171 11.40 6.63 17.97
CA GLU A 171 12.37 5.95 18.85
C GLU A 171 13.58 6.85 19.18
N GLN A 172 13.93 7.77 18.28
CA GLN A 172 14.98 8.78 18.46
C GLN A 172 14.50 10.07 19.15
N GLY A 173 13.21 10.21 19.44
CA GLY A 173 12.63 11.42 20.04
C GLY A 173 12.59 12.63 19.11
N LEU A 174 12.61 12.40 17.79
CA LEU A 174 12.66 13.46 16.76
C LEU A 174 11.27 14.01 16.37
N ILE A 175 10.19 13.41 16.87
CA ILE A 175 8.81 13.83 16.58
C ILE A 175 8.11 14.17 17.91
N PRO A 176 8.10 15.45 18.32
CA PRO A 176 7.64 15.88 19.65
C PRO A 176 6.18 15.50 19.99
N GLU A 177 5.31 15.44 18.98
CA GLU A 177 3.89 15.10 19.15
C GLU A 177 3.62 13.61 19.40
N LEU A 178 4.59 12.72 19.10
CA LEU A 178 4.43 11.28 19.30
C LEU A 178 4.92 10.88 20.70
N ALA A 179 3.98 10.44 21.53
CA ALA A 179 4.25 10.02 22.91
C ALA A 179 4.23 8.50 23.10
N ASN A 180 3.67 7.74 22.15
CA ASN A 180 3.54 6.28 22.26
C ASN A 180 3.84 5.60 20.92
N LEU A 181 4.33 4.36 20.98
CA LEU A 181 4.35 3.52 19.78
C LEU A 181 2.92 3.15 19.36
N ILE A 182 2.10 2.72 20.33
CA ILE A 182 0.71 2.30 20.14
C ILE A 182 -0.17 3.12 21.07
N GLY A 183 -1.24 3.75 20.57
CA GLY A 183 -2.18 4.51 21.39
C GLY A 183 -3.08 5.47 20.61
N PRO A 184 -3.41 6.65 21.15
CA PRO A 184 -4.31 7.59 20.49
C PRO A 184 -3.81 8.05 19.11
N ARG A 185 -4.72 8.16 18.14
CA ARG A 185 -4.46 8.51 16.73
C ARG A 185 -3.56 9.73 16.49
N ARG A 186 -3.58 10.71 17.39
CA ARG A 186 -2.85 11.98 17.23
C ARG A 186 -1.44 11.96 17.81
N SER A 187 -1.13 11.01 18.68
CA SER A 187 0.09 11.02 19.51
C SER A 187 0.80 9.67 19.51
N SER A 188 0.54 8.85 18.51
CA SER A 188 1.12 7.51 18.38
C SER A 188 1.49 7.18 16.94
N VAL A 189 2.36 6.20 16.73
CA VAL A 189 2.66 5.65 15.39
C VAL A 189 1.52 4.74 14.92
N PHE A 190 1.00 3.92 15.85
CA PHE A 190 -0.07 2.95 15.63
C PHE A 190 -1.25 3.18 16.57
N THR A 191 -2.44 2.75 16.18
CA THR A 191 -3.67 2.94 16.98
C THR A 191 -4.04 1.76 17.85
N ASP A 192 -3.53 0.57 17.53
CA ASP A 192 -3.82 -0.67 18.25
C ASP A 192 -2.69 -1.69 18.11
N GLU A 193 -2.82 -2.80 18.84
CA GLU A 193 -1.84 -3.90 18.87
C GLU A 193 -1.66 -4.55 17.50
N LYS A 194 -2.71 -4.60 16.66
CA LYS A 194 -2.60 -5.13 15.29
C LYS A 194 -1.61 -4.30 14.47
N GLY A 195 -1.54 -3.00 14.73
CA GLY A 195 -0.63 -2.08 14.05
C GLY A 195 -1.33 -1.21 13.03
N HIS A 196 -2.62 -0.88 13.19
CA HIS A 196 -3.25 0.08 12.29
C HIS A 196 -2.60 1.46 12.39
N ALA A 197 -2.37 2.11 11.25
CA ALA A 197 -1.70 3.40 11.17
C ALA A 197 -2.46 4.50 11.94
N ALA A 198 -1.71 5.29 12.71
CA ALA A 198 -2.19 6.55 13.27
C ALA A 198 -2.14 7.68 12.23
N ASN A 199 -2.51 8.91 12.62
CA ASN A 199 -2.73 9.99 11.66
C ASN A 199 -1.47 10.34 10.86
N MET A 200 -0.33 10.56 11.51
CA MET A 200 0.91 10.91 10.82
C MET A 200 1.34 9.85 9.82
N ALA A 201 1.20 8.57 10.19
CA ALA A 201 1.49 7.45 9.32
C ALA A 201 0.55 7.40 8.11
N LYS A 202 -0.74 7.69 8.29
CA LYS A 202 -1.70 7.79 7.19
C LYS A 202 -1.33 8.91 6.24
N ASP A 203 -1.02 10.09 6.75
CA ASP A 203 -0.74 11.25 5.92
C ASP A 203 0.57 11.06 5.13
N ALA A 204 1.65 10.63 5.79
CA ALA A 204 2.92 10.36 5.12
C ALA A 204 2.81 9.20 4.11
N GLY A 205 2.12 8.11 4.46
CA GLY A 205 1.92 7.01 3.51
C GLY A 205 1.02 7.40 2.34
N THR A 206 0.06 8.32 2.51
CA THR A 206 -0.79 8.83 1.41
C THR A 206 0.06 9.57 0.38
N LEU A 207 1.10 10.28 0.80
CA LEU A 207 2.05 10.92 -0.13
C LEU A 207 2.82 9.90 -0.97
N ILE A 208 3.17 8.73 -0.40
CA ILE A 208 3.78 7.63 -1.17
C ILE A 208 2.79 7.06 -2.20
N TRP A 209 1.51 6.92 -1.84
CA TRP A 209 0.47 6.51 -2.80
C TRP A 209 0.32 7.54 -3.92
N LEU A 210 0.34 8.84 -3.58
CA LEU A 210 0.23 9.92 -4.55
C LEU A 210 1.39 9.90 -5.55
N GLU A 211 2.62 9.71 -5.08
CA GLU A 211 3.78 9.52 -5.97
C GLU A 211 3.62 8.29 -6.86
N ALA A 212 3.28 7.14 -6.28
CA ALA A 212 3.18 5.89 -7.02
C ALA A 212 2.13 5.94 -8.15
N ILE A 213 1.01 6.63 -7.94
CA ILE A 213 -0.11 6.64 -8.90
C ILE A 213 -0.02 7.82 -9.86
N TYR A 214 0.39 8.99 -9.37
CA TYR A 214 0.32 10.26 -10.09
C TYR A 214 1.68 10.89 -10.38
N ASP A 215 2.78 10.27 -9.96
CA ASP A 215 4.15 10.78 -10.14
C ASP A 215 4.35 12.17 -9.50
N ILE A 216 3.61 12.45 -8.41
CA ILE A 216 3.76 13.67 -7.62
C ILE A 216 4.65 13.39 -6.42
N HIS A 217 5.87 13.90 -6.48
CA HIS A 217 6.82 13.74 -5.39
C HIS A 217 6.31 14.46 -4.11
N PRO A 218 6.49 13.89 -2.90
CA PRO A 218 5.98 14.47 -1.65
C PRO A 218 6.37 15.93 -1.43
N LEU A 219 7.58 16.32 -1.84
CA LEU A 219 8.07 17.69 -1.67
C LEU A 219 7.42 18.71 -2.61
N ASP A 220 6.76 18.25 -3.68
CA ASP A 220 6.00 19.10 -4.61
C ASP A 220 4.60 19.42 -4.07
N MET A 221 4.14 18.68 -3.06
CA MET A 221 2.88 18.98 -2.37
C MET A 221 2.99 20.26 -1.55
N PRO A 222 1.88 21.02 -1.43
CA PRO A 222 1.81 22.12 -0.47
C PRO A 222 2.17 21.65 0.95
N PRO A 223 2.75 22.52 1.79
CA PRO A 223 3.03 22.17 3.18
C PRO A 223 1.78 21.65 3.89
N ILE A 224 1.89 20.48 4.52
CA ILE A 224 0.80 19.89 5.29
C ILE A 224 0.95 20.35 6.74
N GLU A 225 0.08 21.26 7.14
CA GLU A 225 0.04 21.80 8.50
C GLU A 225 -0.64 20.80 9.45
N GLY A 226 -0.15 20.70 10.69
CA GLY A 226 -0.77 19.84 11.72
C GLY A 226 0.24 19.03 12.54
N TYR A 227 1.49 18.96 12.08
CA TYR A 227 2.59 18.27 12.73
C TYR A 227 3.72 19.24 13.07
N GLY A 228 4.52 18.92 14.09
CA GLY A 228 5.71 19.68 14.46
C GLY A 228 6.88 19.44 13.50
N VAL A 229 6.73 18.49 12.59
CA VAL A 229 7.69 18.05 11.58
C VAL A 229 7.08 18.11 10.18
N ASP A 230 7.92 18.25 9.15
CA ASP A 230 7.45 18.16 7.77
C ASP A 230 7.23 16.69 7.39
N ILE A 231 5.96 16.30 7.24
CA ILE A 231 5.61 14.92 6.85
C ILE A 231 5.96 14.62 5.38
N ARG A 232 6.17 15.63 4.55
CA ARG A 232 6.64 15.46 3.17
C ARG A 232 8.08 14.99 3.15
N ASP A 233 8.92 15.54 4.03
CA ASP A 233 10.30 15.08 4.22
C ASP A 233 10.35 13.63 4.72
N ILE A 234 9.42 13.25 5.61
CA ILE A 234 9.31 11.86 6.09
C ILE A 234 8.98 10.92 4.93
N ALA A 235 7.95 11.24 4.13
CA ALA A 235 7.59 10.44 2.96
C ALA A 235 8.73 10.37 1.93
N ALA A 236 9.35 11.49 1.58
CA ALA A 236 10.49 11.55 0.66
C ALA A 236 11.67 10.70 1.16
N THR A 237 11.98 10.77 2.47
CA THR A 237 13.03 9.93 3.06
C THR A 237 12.68 8.44 2.96
N ALA A 238 11.43 8.07 3.25
CA ALA A 238 10.95 6.70 3.15
C ALA A 238 11.07 6.12 1.74
N LEU A 239 10.78 6.92 0.70
CA LEU A 239 10.96 6.53 -0.70
C LEU A 239 12.42 6.22 -1.05
N THR A 240 13.35 7.07 -0.61
CA THR A 240 14.80 6.88 -0.88
C THR A 240 15.45 5.74 -0.10
N THR A 241 14.82 5.30 1.00
CA THR A 241 15.35 4.26 1.87
C THR A 241 14.64 2.92 1.68
N SER A 242 13.70 2.84 0.73
CA SER A 242 13.04 1.60 0.34
C SER A 242 14.03 0.67 -0.40
N PRO A 243 14.03 -0.63 -0.11
CA PRO A 243 14.99 -1.58 -0.68
C PRO A 243 14.72 -1.89 -2.15
#